data_AF-A0A7X7RZA7-F1
#
_entry.id   AF-A0A7X7RZA7-F1
#
_cell.length_a   1.000
_cell.length_b   1.000
_cell.length_c   1.000
_cell.angle_alpha   90.00
_cell.angle_beta   90.00
_cell.angle_gamma   90.00
#
_symmetry.space_group_name_H-M   'P 1'
#
loop_
_entity.id
_entity.type
_entity.pdbx_description
1 polymer ?
#
loop_
_entity_poly.entity_id
_entity_poly.type
_entity_poly.pdbx_seq_one_letter_code
_entity_poly.pdbx_strand_id
1 'polypeptide(L)'
;MNIEFSPEESKRHSLRIYRNISENIEKDLIDDIIKEKADLIIVRIPAEKNLRTIDKLNEMGLPYHYADTLLQYVVNLNGYSPKSIENSGLEFIECRKAHVDVLKSLIYEVFKSYNYNHYVSNIYIKQNNVTDGYVDWISSFVDSDNKSVWLVKDGSNYVAFASCSFEKEKSIGVLYGVSPHASGKHIYADLIRYTQLISQSKNIDWMQVGTQAQNYAVQRTWSKEGFTLRESLITYHVNSFLSSCTFEEKLLMDNMTIDTPVNLVRKYLNVDHDVKIKSNIRIVDLATQTNEKVKSVTVKINALNSIGRALVSVLLYDRFNKPNRLIYHDVFF
;
A
#
# COMPACT_ATOMS: atom_id res chain seq x y z
N MET A 1 -7.84 15.81 -8.05
CA MET A 1 -6.66 14.94 -8.35
C MET A 1 -7.19 13.72 -9.10
N ASN A 2 -6.39 12.78 -9.62
CA ASN A 2 -6.94 11.53 -10.17
C ASN A 2 -6.51 10.36 -9.27
N ILE A 3 -7.49 9.74 -8.61
CA ILE A 3 -7.28 8.50 -7.84
C ILE A 3 -7.73 7.31 -8.69
N GLU A 4 -6.96 6.23 -8.67
CA GLU A 4 -7.21 5.04 -9.48
C GLU A 4 -7.74 3.91 -8.59
N PHE A 5 -8.87 3.32 -8.96
CA PHE A 5 -9.43 2.19 -8.23
C PHE A 5 -8.52 0.96 -8.36
N SER A 6 -8.27 0.25 -7.26
CA SER A 6 -7.52 -1.01 -7.28
C SER A 6 -8.42 -2.21 -6.97
N PRO A 7 -8.90 -2.95 -7.99
CA PRO A 7 -9.81 -4.07 -7.80
C PRO A 7 -9.22 -5.20 -6.96
N GLU A 8 -7.96 -5.58 -7.21
CA GLU A 8 -7.32 -6.74 -6.60
C GLU A 8 -7.05 -6.51 -5.11
N GLU A 9 -6.55 -5.32 -4.74
CA GLU A 9 -6.38 -4.96 -3.34
C GLU A 9 -7.71 -4.79 -2.63
N SER A 10 -8.69 -4.17 -3.31
CA SER A 10 -10.02 -3.97 -2.73
C SER A 10 -10.67 -5.29 -2.37
N LYS A 11 -10.59 -6.27 -3.28
CA LYS A 11 -11.06 -7.64 -3.04
C LYS A 11 -10.29 -8.29 -1.88
N ARG A 12 -8.97 -8.18 -1.86
CA ARG A 12 -8.11 -8.83 -0.85
C ARG A 12 -8.40 -8.32 0.57
N HIS A 13 -8.58 -7.01 0.72
CA HIS A 13 -8.74 -6.38 2.03
C HIS A 13 -10.20 -6.13 2.41
N SER A 14 -11.14 -6.39 1.50
CA SER A 14 -12.57 -6.08 1.69
C SER A 14 -12.79 -4.59 2.00
N LEU A 15 -12.07 -3.72 1.29
CA LEU A 15 -12.12 -2.25 1.39
C LEU A 15 -12.20 -1.67 -0.02
N ARG A 16 -12.77 -0.48 -0.23
CA ARG A 16 -12.64 0.27 -1.49
C ARG A 16 -11.29 0.99 -1.51
N ILE A 17 -10.30 0.36 -2.11
CA ILE A 17 -8.92 0.84 -2.16
C ILE A 17 -8.66 1.58 -3.48
N TYR A 18 -8.06 2.76 -3.36
CA TYR A 18 -7.58 3.54 -4.49
C TYR A 18 -6.09 3.84 -4.35
N ARG A 19 -5.44 4.14 -5.47
CA ARG A 19 -4.02 4.49 -5.55
C ARG A 19 -3.85 5.86 -6.18
N ASN A 20 -2.78 6.52 -5.77
CA ASN A 20 -2.35 7.75 -6.40
C ASN A 20 -0.82 7.87 -6.28
N ILE A 21 -0.16 8.17 -7.40
CA ILE A 21 1.23 8.64 -7.39
C ILE A 21 1.13 10.12 -7.77
N SER A 22 1.59 11.01 -6.91
CA SER A 22 1.50 12.46 -7.15
C SER A 22 2.68 13.18 -6.52
N GLU A 23 3.03 14.33 -7.08
CA GLU A 23 4.11 15.15 -6.56
C GLU A 23 3.77 15.79 -5.21
N ASN A 24 2.48 15.95 -4.92
CA ASN A 24 1.98 16.62 -3.73
C ASN A 24 0.60 16.09 -3.34
N ILE A 25 0.16 16.37 -2.12
CA ILE A 25 -1.24 16.27 -1.72
C ILE A 25 -1.95 17.57 -2.10
N GLU A 26 -3.15 17.48 -2.65
CA GLU A 26 -3.98 18.64 -2.98
C GLU A 26 -5.34 18.55 -2.28
N LYS A 27 -6.01 19.70 -2.09
CA LYS A 27 -7.31 19.75 -1.40
C LYS A 27 -8.37 18.89 -2.08
N ASP A 28 -8.32 18.83 -3.41
CA ASP A 28 -9.23 18.05 -4.24
C ASP A 28 -9.19 16.55 -3.94
N LEU A 29 -8.16 16.04 -3.25
CA LEU A 29 -8.10 14.66 -2.80
C LEU A 29 -9.28 14.31 -1.88
N ILE A 30 -9.75 15.26 -1.05
CA ILE A 30 -10.94 15.05 -0.20
C ILE A 30 -12.19 14.85 -1.06
N ASP A 31 -12.36 15.67 -2.09
CA ASP A 31 -13.52 15.59 -2.98
C ASP A 31 -13.53 14.24 -3.71
N ASP A 32 -12.36 13.79 -4.18
CA ASP A 32 -12.17 12.49 -4.80
C ASP A 32 -12.51 11.35 -3.82
N ILE A 33 -12.03 11.41 -2.57
CA ILE A 33 -12.36 10.44 -1.51
C ILE A 33 -13.86 10.32 -1.30
N ILE A 34 -14.53 11.46 -1.15
CA ILE A 34 -15.98 11.52 -0.85
C ILE A 34 -16.77 10.98 -2.05
N LYS A 35 -16.46 11.46 -3.25
CA LYS A 35 -17.13 11.08 -4.48
C LYS A 35 -17.04 9.58 -4.72
N GLU A 36 -15.83 9.02 -4.59
CA GLU A 36 -15.57 7.61 -4.87
C GLU A 36 -15.94 6.67 -3.71
N LYS A 37 -16.32 7.26 -2.56
CA LYS A 37 -16.51 6.55 -1.29
C LYS A 37 -15.31 5.66 -0.98
N ALA A 38 -14.11 6.20 -1.16
CA ALA A 38 -12.88 5.46 -0.89
C ALA A 38 -12.83 5.09 0.60
N ASP A 39 -12.37 3.87 0.91
CA ASP A 39 -12.08 3.45 2.28
C ASP A 39 -10.62 3.71 2.65
N LEU A 40 -9.73 3.50 1.69
CA LEU A 40 -8.29 3.66 1.84
C LEU A 40 -7.73 4.20 0.52
N ILE A 41 -6.89 5.23 0.61
CA ILE A 41 -6.05 5.67 -0.50
C ILE A 41 -4.60 5.42 -0.16
N ILE A 42 -3.90 4.73 -1.05
CA ILE A 42 -2.45 4.56 -1.01
C ILE A 42 -1.85 5.66 -1.88
N VAL A 43 -1.28 6.67 -1.23
CA VAL A 43 -0.62 7.78 -1.90
C VAL A 43 0.89 7.54 -1.88
N ARG A 44 1.54 7.68 -3.03
CA ARG A 44 3.00 7.71 -3.14
C ARG A 44 3.48 9.06 -3.61
N ILE A 45 4.41 9.64 -2.85
CA ILE A 45 4.95 10.97 -3.11
C ILE A 45 6.47 10.87 -3.23
N PRO A 46 7.10 11.44 -4.27
CA PRO A 46 8.55 11.54 -4.33
C PRO A 46 9.13 12.18 -3.06
N ALA A 47 10.13 11.54 -2.46
CA ALA A 47 10.66 11.94 -1.16
C ALA A 47 11.17 13.39 -1.15
N GLU A 48 11.73 13.86 -2.27
CA GLU A 48 12.20 15.23 -2.47
C GLU A 48 11.06 16.27 -2.53
N LYS A 49 9.82 15.84 -2.74
CA LYS A 49 8.62 16.69 -2.74
C LYS A 49 7.82 16.61 -1.44
N ASN A 50 8.21 15.76 -0.50
CA ASN A 50 7.42 15.41 0.68
C ASN A 50 7.41 16.46 1.82
N LEU A 51 8.18 17.55 1.69
CA LEU A 51 8.43 18.51 2.80
C LEU A 51 7.16 19.05 3.47
N ARG A 52 6.07 19.24 2.72
CA ARG A 52 4.79 19.78 3.24
C ARG A 52 3.64 18.77 3.26
N THR A 53 3.92 17.51 2.93
CA THR A 53 2.87 16.49 2.84
C THR A 53 2.18 16.28 4.18
N ILE A 54 2.95 16.18 5.26
CA ILE A 54 2.43 15.94 6.61
C ILE A 54 1.52 17.08 7.06
N ASP A 55 1.93 18.34 6.83
CA ASP A 55 1.11 19.52 7.15
C ASP A 55 -0.22 19.48 6.40
N LYS A 56 -0.18 19.16 5.10
CA LYS A 56 -1.40 19.04 4.27
C LYS A 56 -2.30 17.89 4.73
N LEU A 57 -1.74 16.73 5.04
CA LEU A 57 -2.50 15.60 5.57
C LEU A 57 -3.14 15.94 6.93
N ASN A 58 -2.45 16.70 7.78
CA ASN A 58 -3.00 17.23 9.02
C ASN A 58 -4.14 18.23 8.76
N GLU A 59 -3.98 19.15 7.81
CA GLU A 59 -5.03 20.10 7.40
C GLU A 59 -6.29 19.39 6.86
N MET A 60 -6.13 18.26 6.17
CA MET A 60 -7.25 17.46 5.67
C MET A 60 -8.08 16.81 6.80
N GLY A 61 -7.50 16.62 7.99
CA GLY A 61 -8.20 16.01 9.13
C GLY A 61 -8.53 14.52 8.97
N LEU A 62 -7.95 13.85 7.97
CA LEU A 62 -8.11 12.41 7.74
C LEU A 62 -7.01 11.63 8.47
N PRO A 63 -7.31 10.47 9.07
CA PRO A 63 -6.30 9.58 9.63
C PRO A 63 -5.38 9.08 8.52
N TYR A 64 -4.09 9.26 8.71
CA TYR A 64 -3.09 8.74 7.79
C TYR A 64 -1.97 7.99 8.53
N HIS A 65 -1.31 7.10 7.80
CA HIS A 65 -0.13 6.40 8.27
C HIS A 65 0.99 6.54 7.24
N TYR A 66 2.19 6.88 7.70
CA TYR A 66 3.39 6.58 6.93
C TYR A 66 3.50 5.05 6.85
N ALA A 67 3.44 4.52 5.63
CA ALA A 67 3.36 3.10 5.40
C ALA A 67 4.73 2.47 5.13
N ASP A 68 5.50 3.05 4.20
CA ASP A 68 6.90 2.72 3.92
C ASP A 68 7.57 3.80 3.05
N THR A 69 8.83 3.56 2.68
CA THR A 69 9.51 4.24 1.57
C THR A 69 9.91 3.20 0.54
N LEU A 70 9.41 3.33 -0.69
CA LEU A 70 9.77 2.53 -1.85
C LEU A 70 10.95 3.16 -2.58
N LEU A 71 12.05 2.43 -2.70
CA LEU A 71 13.23 2.81 -3.48
C LEU A 71 13.18 2.15 -4.85
N GLN A 72 13.45 2.91 -5.90
CA GLN A 72 13.59 2.42 -7.27
C GLN A 72 15.03 2.52 -7.73
N TYR A 73 15.56 1.39 -8.17
CA TYR A 73 16.91 1.25 -8.70
C TYR A 73 16.85 0.97 -10.19
N VAL A 74 17.80 1.53 -10.94
CA VAL A 74 17.91 1.33 -12.39
C VAL A 74 19.34 1.00 -12.81
N VAL A 75 19.47 0.23 -13.90
CA VAL A 75 20.73 0.01 -14.61
C VAL A 75 20.51 0.24 -16.10
N ASN A 76 21.45 0.93 -16.74
CA ASN A 76 21.51 1.08 -18.19
C ASN A 76 22.30 -0.09 -18.79
N LEU A 77 21.61 -0.98 -19.48
CA LEU A 77 22.16 -2.20 -20.07
C LEU A 77 22.96 -1.96 -21.36
N ASN A 78 22.89 -0.76 -21.97
CA ASN A 78 23.76 -0.39 -23.09
C ASN A 78 25.17 0.00 -22.64
N GLY A 79 25.31 0.49 -21.41
CA GLY A 79 26.59 0.88 -20.81
C GLY A 79 27.13 -0.11 -19.78
N TYR A 80 26.38 -1.16 -19.45
CA TYR A 80 26.71 -2.12 -18.42
C TYR A 80 26.70 -3.54 -18.98
N SER A 81 27.80 -4.27 -18.78
CA SER A 81 27.86 -5.70 -19.07
C SER A 81 27.56 -6.48 -17.79
N PRO A 82 26.45 -7.26 -17.73
CA PRO A 82 26.15 -8.13 -16.61
C PRO A 82 27.31 -9.08 -16.33
N LYS A 83 27.58 -9.32 -15.05
CA LYS A 83 28.57 -10.32 -14.64
C LYS A 83 28.10 -11.72 -15.02
N SER A 84 29.06 -12.63 -15.17
CA SER A 84 28.77 -14.06 -15.34
C SER A 84 28.02 -14.61 -14.12
N ILE A 85 27.11 -15.55 -14.37
CA ILE A 85 26.49 -16.36 -13.32
C ILE A 85 27.58 -17.16 -12.60
N GLU A 86 27.62 -17.09 -11.27
CA GLU A 86 28.67 -17.72 -10.45
C GLU A 86 28.39 -19.21 -10.20
N ASN A 87 27.13 -19.57 -9.95
CA ASN A 87 26.76 -20.93 -9.60
C ASN A 87 26.45 -21.75 -10.88
N SER A 88 27.46 -22.43 -11.41
CA SER A 88 27.36 -23.23 -12.65
C SER A 88 26.42 -24.45 -12.57
N GLY A 89 26.09 -24.91 -11.35
CA GLY A 89 25.16 -26.02 -11.13
C GLY A 89 23.69 -25.62 -11.14
N LEU A 90 23.36 -24.32 -11.25
CA LEU A 90 21.98 -23.85 -11.27
C LEU A 90 21.37 -24.00 -12.66
N GLU A 91 20.14 -24.51 -12.69
CA GLU A 91 19.32 -24.55 -13.91
C GLU A 91 18.24 -23.47 -13.83
N PHE A 92 18.18 -22.58 -14.83
CA PHE A 92 17.16 -21.55 -14.93
C PHE A 92 16.08 -22.00 -15.92
N ILE A 93 14.85 -22.15 -15.45
CA ILE A 93 13.74 -22.72 -16.20
C ILE A 93 12.64 -21.68 -16.29
N GLU A 94 12.16 -21.40 -17.50
CA GLU A 94 10.97 -20.56 -17.66
C GLU A 94 9.74 -21.24 -17.06
N CYS A 95 9.04 -20.51 -16.19
CA CYS A 95 7.81 -20.97 -15.56
C CYS A 95 6.68 -20.94 -16.58
N ARG A 96 6.05 -22.10 -16.77
CA ARG A 96 4.90 -22.33 -17.66
C ARG A 96 3.74 -22.84 -16.83
N LYS A 97 2.54 -22.99 -17.42
CA LYS A 97 1.36 -23.53 -16.72
C LYS A 97 1.63 -24.80 -15.89
N ALA A 98 2.48 -25.70 -16.37
CA ALA A 98 2.86 -26.93 -15.65
C ALA A 98 3.66 -26.70 -14.36
N HIS A 99 4.26 -25.52 -14.20
CA HIS A 99 5.11 -25.16 -13.06
C HIS A 99 4.37 -24.34 -11.99
N VAL A 100 3.09 -24.00 -12.19
CA VAL A 100 2.35 -23.07 -11.32
C VAL A 100 2.30 -23.54 -9.86
N ASP A 101 2.06 -24.83 -9.61
CA ASP A 101 1.99 -25.33 -8.23
C ASP A 101 3.35 -25.32 -7.52
N VAL A 102 4.43 -25.53 -8.27
CA VAL A 102 5.81 -25.38 -7.77
C VAL A 102 6.07 -23.92 -7.42
N LEU A 103 5.74 -22.99 -8.33
CA LEU A 103 5.89 -21.56 -8.12
C LEU A 103 5.13 -21.08 -6.86
N LYS A 104 3.87 -21.50 -6.71
CA LYS A 104 3.05 -21.17 -5.54
C LYS A 104 3.72 -21.63 -4.25
N SER A 105 4.13 -22.89 -4.21
CA SER A 105 4.78 -23.49 -3.04
C SER A 105 6.06 -22.74 -2.67
N LEU A 106 6.87 -22.39 -3.67
CA LEU A 106 8.10 -21.64 -3.47
C LEU A 106 7.85 -20.20 -3.01
N ILE A 107 6.85 -19.50 -3.54
CA ILE A 107 6.46 -18.17 -3.05
C ILE A 107 6.02 -18.25 -1.58
N TYR A 108 5.20 -19.24 -1.22
CA TYR A 108 4.81 -19.43 0.19
C TYR A 108 6.01 -19.65 1.09
N GLU A 109 6.97 -20.48 0.67
CA GLU A 109 8.18 -20.74 1.43
C GLU A 109 9.05 -19.48 1.61
N VAL A 110 9.34 -18.78 0.52
CA VAL A 110 10.19 -17.57 0.52
C VAL A 110 9.58 -16.47 1.37
N PHE A 111 8.26 -16.25 1.24
CA PHE A 111 7.57 -15.13 1.87
C PHE A 111 6.88 -15.50 3.19
N LYS A 112 7.04 -16.74 3.69
CA LYS A 112 6.43 -17.22 4.95
C LYS A 112 6.71 -16.30 6.14
N SER A 113 7.94 -15.80 6.23
CA SER A 113 8.40 -14.92 7.31
C SER A 113 8.51 -13.46 6.88
N TYR A 114 8.06 -13.13 5.66
CA TYR A 114 8.16 -11.80 5.12
C TYR A 114 6.97 -10.94 5.57
N ASN A 115 7.12 -10.36 6.75
CA ASN A 115 6.11 -9.48 7.36
C ASN A 115 6.38 -7.99 7.06
N TYR A 116 7.15 -7.70 6.02
CA TYR A 116 7.59 -6.35 5.71
C TYR A 116 6.97 -5.93 4.38
N ASN A 117 5.74 -5.42 4.42
CA ASN A 117 5.15 -4.68 3.31
C ASN A 117 4.38 -3.48 3.87
N HIS A 118 3.99 -2.53 3.02
CA HIS A 118 3.32 -1.31 3.46
C HIS A 118 1.91 -1.54 4.04
N TYR A 119 1.24 -2.67 3.78
CA TYR A 119 -0.03 -3.00 4.43
C TYR A 119 0.14 -3.39 5.89
N VAL A 120 1.29 -3.95 6.27
CA VAL A 120 1.56 -4.38 7.66
C VAL A 120 1.64 -3.20 8.64
N SER A 121 2.06 -2.02 8.17
CA SER A 121 2.14 -0.82 9.00
C SER A 121 0.79 -0.15 9.26
N ASN A 122 -0.27 -0.52 8.52
CA ASN A 122 -1.61 0.03 8.72
C ASN A 122 -2.45 -0.88 9.64
N ILE A 123 -2.65 -0.41 10.87
CA ILE A 123 -3.39 -1.11 11.93
C ILE A 123 -4.86 -1.39 11.60
N TYR A 124 -5.42 -0.70 10.60
CA TYR A 124 -6.80 -0.89 10.18
C TYR A 124 -6.97 -1.94 9.08
N ILE A 125 -5.87 -2.42 8.50
CA ILE A 125 -5.90 -3.47 7.47
C ILE A 125 -5.77 -4.82 8.16
N LYS A 126 -6.66 -5.76 7.83
CA LYS A 126 -6.55 -7.16 8.26
C LYS A 126 -5.28 -7.75 7.66
N GLN A 127 -4.40 -8.26 8.53
CA GLN A 127 -3.06 -8.75 8.17
C GLN A 127 -3.04 -10.17 7.59
N ASN A 128 -4.21 -10.73 7.30
CA ASN A 128 -4.30 -12.07 6.73
C ASN A 128 -3.93 -11.99 5.23
N ASN A 129 -3.28 -13.04 4.73
CA ASN A 129 -3.17 -13.33 3.29
C ASN A 129 -2.28 -12.38 2.47
N VAL A 130 -1.25 -11.78 3.08
CA VAL A 130 -0.21 -11.04 2.34
C VAL A 130 0.44 -11.92 1.27
N THR A 131 0.80 -13.15 1.63
CA THR A 131 1.48 -14.08 0.74
C THR A 131 0.60 -14.52 -0.42
N ASP A 132 -0.70 -14.70 -0.19
CA ASP A 132 -1.69 -14.99 -1.24
C ASP A 132 -1.69 -13.88 -2.29
N GLY A 133 -1.52 -12.62 -1.86
CA GLY A 133 -1.36 -11.48 -2.76
C GLY A 133 -0.16 -11.61 -3.70
N TYR A 134 0.99 -12.07 -3.21
CA TYR A 134 2.16 -12.35 -4.05
C TYR A 134 1.93 -13.55 -4.98
N VAL A 135 1.26 -14.58 -4.48
CA VAL A 135 0.92 -15.77 -5.27
C VAL A 135 0.02 -15.40 -6.44
N ASP A 136 -1.09 -14.70 -6.19
CA ASP A 136 -2.03 -14.28 -7.24
C ASP A 136 -1.33 -13.37 -8.25
N TRP A 137 -0.54 -12.42 -7.76
CA TRP A 137 0.17 -11.48 -8.60
C TRP A 137 1.17 -12.16 -9.53
N ILE A 138 2.07 -13.01 -9.01
CA ILE A 138 3.10 -13.65 -9.84
C ILE A 138 2.54 -14.80 -10.66
N SER A 139 1.49 -15.49 -10.19
CA SER A 139 0.80 -16.50 -11.01
C SER A 139 0.20 -15.87 -12.27
N SER A 140 -0.26 -14.61 -12.21
CA SER A 140 -0.77 -13.89 -13.38
C SER A 140 0.28 -13.60 -14.47
N PHE A 141 1.58 -13.76 -14.16
CA PHE A 141 2.67 -13.53 -15.12
C PHE A 141 2.95 -14.77 -15.98
N VAL A 142 2.51 -15.95 -15.53
CA VAL A 142 2.75 -17.21 -16.24
C VAL A 142 2.00 -17.20 -17.57
N ASP A 143 2.72 -17.48 -18.65
CA ASP A 143 2.22 -17.48 -20.03
C ASP A 143 1.61 -16.14 -20.50
N SER A 144 2.01 -15.03 -19.89
CA SER A 144 1.71 -13.67 -20.37
C SER A 144 2.68 -13.24 -21.49
N ASP A 145 2.22 -12.42 -22.43
CA ASP A 145 3.03 -11.99 -23.59
C ASP A 145 4.23 -11.11 -23.20
N ASN A 146 4.03 -10.20 -22.25
CA ASN A 146 5.02 -9.21 -21.85
C ASN A 146 5.52 -9.39 -20.42
N LYS A 147 5.32 -10.58 -19.84
CA LYS A 147 5.76 -10.90 -18.49
C LYS A 147 6.31 -12.32 -18.48
N SER A 148 7.29 -12.55 -17.63
CA SER A 148 7.90 -13.87 -17.51
C SER A 148 8.29 -14.14 -16.07
N VAL A 149 8.26 -15.42 -15.73
CA VAL A 149 8.73 -15.92 -14.44
C VAL A 149 9.73 -17.02 -14.74
N TRP A 150 10.84 -17.05 -14.01
CA TRP A 150 11.81 -18.13 -14.07
C TRP A 150 11.92 -18.78 -12.71
N LEU A 151 12.03 -20.09 -12.71
CA LEU A 151 12.36 -20.91 -11.56
C LEU A 151 13.83 -21.32 -11.66
N VAL A 152 14.47 -21.48 -10.51
CA VAL A 152 15.87 -21.94 -10.42
C VAL A 152 15.90 -23.28 -9.71
N LYS A 153 16.56 -24.26 -10.32
CA LYS A 153 16.87 -25.53 -9.66
C LYS A 153 18.32 -25.60 -9.19
N ASP A 154 18.50 -26.23 -8.04
CA ASP A 154 19.77 -26.76 -7.53
C ASP A 154 19.60 -28.28 -7.41
N GLY A 155 20.12 -29.02 -8.39
CA GLY A 155 19.83 -30.45 -8.57
C GLY A 155 18.35 -30.71 -8.86
N SER A 156 17.68 -31.48 -8.00
CA SER A 156 16.26 -31.81 -8.13
C SER A 156 15.31 -30.80 -7.48
N ASN A 157 15.84 -29.82 -6.72
CA ASN A 157 15.03 -28.92 -5.91
C ASN A 157 14.87 -27.55 -6.57
N TYR A 158 13.66 -27.01 -6.57
CA TYR A 158 13.41 -25.61 -6.92
C TYR A 158 13.74 -24.73 -5.73
N VAL A 159 14.71 -23.83 -5.89
CA VAL A 159 15.30 -23.07 -4.79
C VAL A 159 15.14 -21.57 -4.91
N ALA A 160 14.76 -21.06 -6.08
CA ALA A 160 14.58 -19.62 -6.28
C ALA A 160 13.63 -19.32 -7.44
N PHE A 161 13.14 -18.08 -7.50
CA PHE A 161 12.40 -17.58 -8.63
C PHE A 161 12.69 -16.10 -8.88
N ALA A 162 12.50 -15.67 -10.13
CA ALA A 162 12.49 -14.27 -10.54
C ALA A 162 11.28 -14.02 -11.44
N SER A 163 10.74 -12.82 -11.37
CA SER A 163 9.65 -12.38 -12.25
C SER A 163 9.94 -10.99 -12.80
N CYS A 164 9.71 -10.82 -14.10
CA CYS A 164 9.88 -9.55 -14.79
C CYS A 164 8.65 -9.23 -15.64
N SER A 165 8.35 -7.94 -15.76
CA SER A 165 7.55 -7.40 -16.84
C SER A 165 8.44 -6.68 -17.85
N PHE A 166 8.03 -6.69 -19.10
CA PHE A 166 8.76 -6.13 -20.21
C PHE A 166 7.92 -5.05 -20.89
N GLU A 167 8.52 -3.88 -21.04
CA GLU A 167 8.03 -2.76 -21.82
C GLU A 167 9.02 -2.47 -22.94
N LYS A 168 8.66 -1.57 -23.86
CA LYS A 168 9.45 -1.32 -25.07
C LYS A 168 10.92 -0.94 -24.79
N GLU A 169 11.16 -0.12 -23.77
CA GLU A 169 12.49 0.43 -23.47
C GLU A 169 13.04 -0.02 -22.11
N LYS A 170 12.21 -0.68 -21.30
CA LYS A 170 12.60 -1.10 -19.95
C LYS A 170 12.03 -2.46 -19.57
N SER A 171 12.80 -3.18 -18.79
CA SER A 171 12.36 -4.34 -18.02
C SER A 171 12.17 -3.93 -16.57
N ILE A 172 11.15 -4.47 -15.92
CA ILE A 172 10.89 -4.23 -14.50
C ILE A 172 10.98 -5.57 -13.80
N GLY A 173 11.95 -5.73 -12.91
CA GLY A 173 11.98 -6.85 -11.98
C GLY A 173 10.92 -6.65 -10.90
N VAL A 174 9.95 -7.57 -10.86
CA VAL A 174 8.73 -7.43 -10.07
C VAL A 174 8.85 -8.11 -8.71
N LEU A 175 9.19 -9.40 -8.69
CA LEU A 175 9.36 -10.15 -7.45
C LEU A 175 10.44 -11.23 -7.63
N TYR A 176 11.33 -11.30 -6.65
CA TYR A 176 12.43 -12.24 -6.58
C TYR A 176 12.40 -12.95 -5.24
N GLY A 177 12.78 -14.21 -5.24
CA GLY A 177 12.79 -15.01 -4.04
C GLY A 177 13.84 -16.10 -4.09
N VAL A 178 14.54 -16.30 -2.99
CA VAL A 178 15.41 -17.46 -2.78
C VAL A 178 14.91 -18.16 -1.53
N SER A 179 14.70 -19.48 -1.63
CA SER A 179 14.35 -20.33 -0.50
C SER A 179 15.32 -20.08 0.67
N PRO A 180 14.83 -19.99 1.92
CA PRO A 180 15.70 -19.87 3.08
C PRO A 180 16.77 -20.97 3.16
N HIS A 181 16.46 -22.19 2.68
CA HIS A 181 17.38 -23.33 2.65
C HIS A 181 18.52 -23.18 1.63
N ALA A 182 18.37 -22.27 0.67
CA ALA A 182 19.38 -21.97 -0.35
C ALA A 182 20.00 -20.57 -0.17
N SER A 183 19.66 -19.86 0.91
CA SER A 183 20.19 -18.52 1.20
C SER A 183 21.71 -18.52 1.46
N GLY A 184 22.35 -17.36 1.27
CA GLY A 184 23.80 -17.20 1.49
C GLY A 184 24.71 -17.77 0.40
N LYS A 185 24.16 -18.42 -0.63
CA LYS A 185 24.91 -19.00 -1.76
C LYS A 185 25.04 -18.10 -3.00
N HIS A 186 24.84 -16.79 -2.85
CA HIS A 186 24.81 -15.81 -3.96
C HIS A 186 23.75 -16.06 -5.07
N ILE A 187 22.82 -17.00 -4.89
CA ILE A 187 21.76 -17.33 -5.86
C ILE A 187 20.91 -16.09 -6.23
N TYR A 188 20.63 -15.20 -5.28
CA TYR A 188 19.91 -13.96 -5.57
C TYR A 188 20.68 -13.05 -6.54
N ALA A 189 22.00 -12.96 -6.42
CA ALA A 189 22.81 -12.19 -7.36
C ALA A 189 22.78 -12.81 -8.75
N ASP A 190 22.83 -14.13 -8.84
CA ASP A 190 22.71 -14.86 -10.11
C ASP A 190 21.32 -14.70 -10.76
N LEU A 191 20.24 -14.62 -9.97
CA LEU A 191 18.92 -14.23 -10.49
C LEU A 191 18.95 -12.85 -11.15
N ILE A 192 19.56 -11.87 -10.49
CA ILE A 192 19.67 -10.51 -11.05
C ILE A 192 20.47 -10.53 -12.35
N ARG A 193 21.64 -11.16 -12.37
CA ARG A 193 22.48 -11.30 -13.58
C ARG A 193 21.73 -11.99 -14.70
N TYR A 194 21.04 -13.09 -14.40
CA TYR A 194 20.22 -13.81 -15.37
C TYR A 194 19.15 -12.91 -15.97
N THR A 195 18.39 -12.18 -15.14
CA THR A 195 17.35 -11.26 -15.65
C THR A 195 17.91 -10.06 -16.42
N GLN A 196 19.11 -9.57 -16.11
CA GLN A 196 19.80 -8.55 -16.91
C GLN A 196 20.19 -9.11 -18.29
N LEU A 197 20.74 -10.34 -18.34
CA LEU A 197 21.10 -11.02 -19.59
C LEU A 197 19.88 -11.27 -20.47
N ILE A 198 18.76 -11.70 -19.87
CA ILE A 198 17.48 -11.85 -20.59
C ILE A 198 17.02 -10.50 -21.16
N SER A 199 17.10 -9.43 -20.38
CA SER A 199 16.71 -8.10 -20.82
C SER A 199 17.58 -7.61 -21.99
N GLN A 200 18.91 -7.82 -21.92
CA GLN A 200 19.81 -7.54 -23.04
C GLN A 200 19.47 -8.36 -24.29
N SER A 201 19.18 -9.66 -24.14
CA SER A 201 18.79 -10.51 -25.29
C SER A 201 17.51 -10.06 -25.99
N LYS A 202 16.67 -9.28 -25.29
CA LYS A 202 15.45 -8.66 -25.80
C LYS A 202 15.67 -7.24 -26.33
N ASN A 203 16.92 -6.77 -26.41
CA ASN A 203 17.29 -5.40 -26.81
C ASN A 203 16.64 -4.33 -25.92
N ILE A 204 16.57 -4.59 -24.61
CA ILE A 204 16.06 -3.62 -23.64
C ILE A 204 17.22 -2.81 -23.06
N ASP A 205 17.06 -1.49 -23.09
CA ASP A 205 18.10 -0.54 -22.67
C ASP A 205 18.19 -0.38 -21.15
N TRP A 206 17.06 -0.51 -20.45
CA TRP A 206 17.00 -0.26 -19.00
C TRP A 206 16.39 -1.43 -18.25
N MET A 207 16.95 -1.72 -17.08
CA MET A 207 16.29 -2.59 -16.10
C MET A 207 16.05 -1.82 -14.81
N GLN A 208 14.83 -1.95 -14.28
CA GLN A 208 14.37 -1.30 -13.07
C GLN A 208 13.95 -2.35 -12.04
N VAL A 209 14.25 -2.11 -10.77
CA VAL A 209 13.80 -2.93 -9.63
C VAL A 209 13.37 -2.03 -8.48
N GLY A 210 12.38 -2.46 -7.70
CA GLY A 210 11.85 -1.71 -6.56
C GLY A 210 11.94 -2.49 -5.25
N THR A 211 12.29 -1.82 -4.15
CA THR A 211 12.23 -2.43 -2.81
C THR A 211 11.94 -1.41 -1.72
N GLN A 212 11.60 -1.87 -0.53
CA GLN A 212 11.42 -0.99 0.62
C GLN A 212 12.77 -0.55 1.20
N ALA A 213 12.82 0.67 1.75
CA ALA A 213 14.06 1.29 2.22
C ALA A 213 14.83 0.47 3.28
N GLN A 214 14.14 -0.33 4.09
CA GLN A 214 14.74 -1.21 5.09
C GLN A 214 15.37 -2.50 4.52
N ASN A 215 15.11 -2.84 3.25
CA ASN A 215 15.65 -4.06 2.64
C ASN A 215 17.09 -3.86 2.16
N TYR A 216 18.01 -3.66 3.11
CA TYR A 216 19.40 -3.34 2.81
C TYR A 216 20.16 -4.47 2.10
N ALA A 217 19.74 -5.72 2.30
CA ALA A 217 20.39 -6.87 1.69
C ALA A 217 20.27 -6.83 0.16
N VAL A 218 19.06 -6.64 -0.37
CA VAL A 218 18.86 -6.58 -1.82
C VAL A 218 19.45 -5.30 -2.42
N GLN A 219 19.36 -4.17 -1.72
CA GLN A 219 19.97 -2.91 -2.17
C GLN A 219 21.49 -3.05 -2.37
N ARG A 220 22.19 -3.68 -1.41
CA ARG A 220 23.63 -3.96 -1.55
C ARG A 220 23.94 -4.85 -2.74
N THR A 221 23.12 -5.87 -2.98
CA THR A 221 23.30 -6.75 -4.14
C THR A 221 23.12 -5.96 -5.44
N TRP A 222 22.06 -5.16 -5.55
CA TRP A 222 21.79 -4.36 -6.74
C TRP A 222 22.90 -3.36 -7.05
N SER A 223 23.41 -2.66 -6.04
CA SER A 223 24.56 -1.75 -6.23
C SER A 223 25.81 -2.49 -6.73
N LYS A 224 26.05 -3.73 -6.28
CA LYS A 224 27.16 -4.55 -6.80
C LYS A 224 26.92 -5.02 -8.23
N GLU A 225 25.67 -5.21 -8.63
CA GLU A 225 25.25 -5.66 -9.96
C GLU A 225 24.88 -4.48 -10.89
N GLY A 226 25.47 -3.30 -10.66
CA GLY A 226 25.42 -2.16 -11.59
C GLY A 226 24.21 -1.25 -11.46
N PHE A 227 23.27 -1.54 -10.56
CA PHE A 227 22.13 -0.67 -10.34
C PHE A 227 22.49 0.56 -9.51
N THR A 228 21.86 1.67 -9.84
CA THR A 228 21.94 2.95 -9.12
C THR A 228 20.56 3.35 -8.62
N LEU A 229 20.51 3.96 -7.43
CA LEU A 229 19.26 4.50 -6.90
C LEU A 229 18.80 5.66 -7.79
N ARG A 230 17.57 5.59 -8.30
CA ARG A 230 16.99 6.60 -9.19
C ARG A 230 15.96 7.46 -8.51
N GLU A 231 15.08 6.84 -7.73
CA GLU A 231 13.92 7.50 -7.13
C GLU A 231 13.62 6.87 -5.76
N SER A 232 13.07 7.68 -4.86
CA SER A 232 12.49 7.22 -3.60
C SER A 232 11.09 7.81 -3.45
N LEU A 233 10.10 6.96 -3.22
CA LEU A 233 8.70 7.31 -3.03
C LEU A 233 8.28 7.00 -1.60
N ILE A 234 7.72 7.98 -0.90
CA ILE A 234 7.13 7.78 0.42
C ILE A 234 5.68 7.36 0.23
N THR A 235 5.30 6.23 0.82
CA THR A 235 3.92 5.73 0.79
C THR A 235 3.17 6.18 2.04
N TYR A 236 2.03 6.83 1.85
CA TYR A 236 1.04 7.12 2.89
C TYR A 236 -0.24 6.33 2.65
N HIS A 237 -0.83 5.85 3.72
CA HIS A 237 -2.19 5.31 3.72
C HIS A 237 -3.12 6.36 4.32
N VAL A 238 -4.02 6.92 3.51
CA VAL A 238 -5.07 7.85 3.96
C VAL A 238 -6.36 7.05 4.15
N ASN A 239 -6.89 7.02 5.36
CA ASN A 239 -7.98 6.14 5.75
C ASN A 239 -9.26 6.93 5.96
N SER A 240 -10.32 6.54 5.27
CA SER A 240 -11.61 7.22 5.32
C SER A 240 -12.79 6.30 5.61
N PHE A 241 -12.69 5.01 5.26
CA PHE A 241 -13.71 3.98 5.55
C PHE A 241 -15.14 4.35 5.16
N LEU A 242 -15.34 5.16 4.12
CA LEU A 242 -16.65 5.70 3.75
C LEU A 242 -17.65 4.65 3.25
N SER A 243 -17.16 3.52 2.73
CA SER A 243 -17.97 2.43 2.20
C SER A 243 -18.15 1.27 3.16
N SER A 244 -17.20 1.09 4.08
CA SER A 244 -17.20 0.02 5.09
C SER A 244 -18.03 0.35 6.34
N CYS A 245 -18.64 1.54 6.42
CA CYS A 245 -19.56 1.91 7.49
C CYS A 245 -20.89 1.13 7.40
N THR A 246 -21.31 0.49 8.50
CA THR A 246 -22.67 -0.06 8.65
C THR A 246 -23.56 1.00 9.33
N PHE A 247 -24.77 1.21 8.82
CA PHE A 247 -25.60 2.39 9.09
C PHE A 247 -26.64 2.19 10.21
N GLU A 248 -26.86 3.25 11.00
CA GLU A 248 -28.18 3.88 11.13
C GLU A 248 -28.03 5.37 10.76
N GLU A 249 -28.64 5.81 9.67
CA GLU A 249 -28.69 7.24 9.30
C GLU A 249 -29.70 7.94 10.21
N LYS A 250 -29.23 8.64 11.25
CA LYS A 250 -30.08 9.53 12.06
C LYS A 250 -29.68 10.98 11.81
N LEU A 251 -30.51 11.66 11.02
CA LEU A 251 -30.43 13.09 10.75
C LEU A 251 -30.66 13.86 12.06
N LEU A 252 -29.61 14.51 12.59
CA LEU A 252 -29.76 15.45 13.70
C LEU A 252 -30.16 16.81 13.12
N MET A 253 -31.44 17.13 13.22
CA MET A 253 -32.00 18.43 12.87
C MET A 253 -32.22 19.27 14.13
N ASP A 254 -31.64 20.47 14.12
CA ASP A 254 -31.81 21.66 14.97
C ASP A 254 -31.55 21.59 16.50
N ASN A 255 -30.84 22.64 16.95
CA ASN A 255 -30.70 23.13 18.33
C ASN A 255 -30.08 22.21 19.38
N MET A 256 -29.20 21.28 19.01
CA MET A 256 -28.35 20.66 20.03
C MET A 256 -27.07 21.47 20.27
N THR A 257 -26.96 22.07 21.44
CA THR A 257 -25.68 22.40 22.08
C THR A 257 -24.98 21.08 22.40
N ILE A 258 -24.29 20.52 21.40
CA ILE A 258 -23.53 19.28 21.59
C ILE A 258 -22.22 19.64 22.27
N ASP A 259 -22.20 19.56 23.60
CA ASP A 259 -21.04 19.99 24.37
C ASP A 259 -19.79 19.12 24.16
N THR A 260 -19.90 17.90 23.62
CA THR A 260 -18.72 17.08 23.23
C THR A 260 -19.10 15.90 22.31
N PRO A 261 -18.19 15.46 21.40
CA PRO A 261 -18.32 14.20 20.67
C PRO A 261 -18.60 12.98 21.58
N VAL A 262 -18.08 13.00 22.81
CA VAL A 262 -18.23 11.96 23.84
C VAL A 262 -19.69 11.66 24.17
N ASN A 263 -20.49 12.71 24.34
CA ASN A 263 -21.89 12.56 24.72
C ASN A 263 -22.75 12.01 23.57
N LEU A 264 -22.37 12.26 22.30
CA LEU A 264 -22.97 11.54 21.19
C LEU A 264 -22.57 10.08 21.19
N VAL A 265 -21.27 9.78 21.24
CA VAL A 265 -20.79 8.39 21.18
C VAL A 265 -21.44 7.53 22.27
N ARG A 266 -21.53 8.03 23.52
CA ARG A 266 -22.23 7.35 24.63
C ARG A 266 -23.73 7.15 24.37
N LYS A 267 -24.43 8.21 23.96
CA LYS A 267 -25.87 8.17 23.70
C LYS A 267 -26.24 7.20 22.56
N TYR A 268 -25.39 7.07 21.54
CA TYR A 268 -25.70 6.30 20.34
C TYR A 268 -25.21 4.85 20.39
N LEU A 269 -24.16 4.54 21.16
CA LEU A 269 -23.64 3.18 21.25
C LEU A 269 -24.21 2.36 22.41
N ASN A 270 -25.07 2.96 23.24
CA ASN A 270 -25.66 2.30 24.42
C ASN A 270 -24.58 1.64 25.33
N VAL A 271 -23.41 2.28 25.42
CA VAL A 271 -22.30 1.81 26.28
C VAL A 271 -22.43 2.52 27.63
N ASP A 272 -22.82 1.76 28.65
CA ASP A 272 -22.88 2.21 30.05
C ASP A 272 -21.51 2.24 30.75
N HIS A 273 -20.42 1.96 30.02
CA HIS A 273 -19.06 1.93 30.55
C HIS A 273 -18.27 3.20 30.22
N ASP A 274 -17.26 3.50 31.05
CA ASP A 274 -16.40 4.69 30.94
C ASP A 274 -15.58 4.71 29.64
N VAL A 275 -16.20 5.13 28.54
CA VAL A 275 -15.51 5.42 27.27
C VAL A 275 -14.57 6.60 27.51
N LYS A 276 -13.26 6.35 27.47
CA LYS A 276 -12.22 7.39 27.55
C LYS A 276 -11.86 7.87 26.16
N ILE A 277 -12.50 8.96 25.72
CA ILE A 277 -12.11 9.65 24.49
C ILE A 277 -10.91 10.56 24.80
N LYS A 278 -9.76 10.30 24.18
CA LYS A 278 -8.62 11.22 24.18
C LYS A 278 -8.84 12.32 23.12
N SER A 279 -9.80 13.22 23.33
CA SER A 279 -9.84 14.46 22.55
C SER A 279 -10.46 15.61 23.34
N ASN A 280 -9.78 16.77 23.29
CA ASN A 280 -10.20 18.02 23.95
C ASN A 280 -10.97 18.96 22.99
N ILE A 281 -11.44 18.48 21.84
CA ILE A 281 -12.06 19.35 20.82
C ILE A 281 -13.58 19.21 20.91
N ARG A 282 -14.28 20.29 21.29
CA ARG A 282 -15.75 20.32 21.23
C ARG A 282 -16.16 20.52 19.76
N ILE A 283 -17.26 19.87 19.34
CA ILE A 283 -17.86 20.11 18.00
C ILE A 283 -18.20 21.61 17.83
N VAL A 284 -18.52 22.28 18.95
CA VAL A 284 -18.73 23.73 19.04
C VAL A 284 -17.47 24.53 18.66
N ASP A 285 -16.27 24.06 18.97
CA ASP A 285 -15.00 24.75 18.64
C ASP A 285 -14.72 24.70 17.13
N LEU A 286 -15.15 23.63 16.45
CA LEU A 286 -14.96 23.44 15.01
C LEU A 286 -15.93 24.26 14.15
N ALA A 287 -17.16 24.47 14.63
CA ALA A 287 -18.15 25.32 13.97
C ALA A 287 -17.90 26.82 14.22
N THR A 288 -17.34 27.18 15.39
CA THR A 288 -17.00 28.58 15.71
C THR A 288 -15.73 29.06 15.01
N GLN A 289 -14.77 28.18 14.71
CA GLN A 289 -13.56 28.54 13.96
C GLN A 289 -13.80 28.88 12.49
N THR A 290 -14.89 28.41 11.87
CA THR A 290 -15.11 28.58 10.42
C THR A 290 -16.13 29.65 10.04
N ASN A 291 -16.86 30.24 11.00
CA ASN A 291 -17.96 31.18 10.73
C ASN A 291 -19.07 30.62 9.80
N GLU A 292 -19.08 29.30 9.58
CA GLU A 292 -20.00 28.63 8.67
C GLU A 292 -21.20 28.08 9.44
N LYS A 293 -22.41 28.37 8.94
CA LYS A 293 -23.64 27.78 9.47
C LYS A 293 -23.70 26.29 9.10
N VAL A 294 -23.32 25.44 10.02
CA VAL A 294 -23.52 23.98 9.94
C VAL A 294 -25.02 23.69 10.05
N LYS A 295 -25.60 23.03 9.03
CA LYS A 295 -27.03 22.70 9.01
C LYS A 295 -27.33 21.38 9.68
N SER A 296 -26.47 20.39 9.49
CA SER A 296 -26.59 19.08 10.13
C SER A 296 -25.22 18.44 10.33
N VAL A 297 -25.16 17.56 11.33
CA VAL A 297 -23.96 16.81 11.71
C VAL A 297 -24.30 15.33 11.65
N THR A 298 -23.48 14.55 10.95
CA THR A 298 -23.56 13.09 10.97
C THR A 298 -22.34 12.54 11.69
N VAL A 299 -22.53 11.81 12.79
CA VAL A 299 -21.45 11.08 13.48
C VAL A 299 -21.52 9.60 13.12
N LYS A 300 -20.38 9.01 12.75
CA LYS A 300 -20.25 7.63 12.26
C LYS A 300 -19.12 6.91 12.97
N ILE A 301 -19.23 5.60 13.12
CA ILE A 301 -18.15 4.76 13.63
C ILE A 301 -17.68 3.90 12.46
N ASN A 302 -16.49 4.19 11.96
CA ASN A 302 -16.03 3.69 10.67
C ASN A 302 -15.25 2.37 10.73
N ALA A 303 -14.59 2.07 11.85
CA ALA A 303 -13.87 0.82 12.04
C ALA A 303 -13.69 0.56 13.53
N LEU A 304 -13.99 -0.64 14.03
CA LEU A 304 -13.63 -1.11 15.38
C LEU A 304 -12.54 -2.18 15.21
N ASN A 305 -11.35 -1.96 15.76
CA ASN A 305 -10.29 -2.96 15.70
C ASN A 305 -10.37 -3.95 16.88
N SER A 306 -9.60 -5.04 16.79
CA SER A 306 -9.61 -6.13 17.78
C SER A 306 -9.13 -5.73 19.18
N ILE A 307 -8.60 -4.51 19.35
CA ILE A 307 -8.16 -3.96 20.64
C ILE A 307 -9.13 -2.89 21.17
N GLY A 308 -10.35 -2.80 20.62
CA GLY A 308 -11.39 -1.88 21.09
C GLY A 308 -11.20 -0.43 20.69
N ARG A 309 -10.34 -0.09 19.71
CA ARG A 309 -10.34 1.26 19.13
C ARG A 309 -11.38 1.34 18.03
N ALA A 310 -12.21 2.38 18.04
CA ALA A 310 -12.94 2.78 16.87
C ALA A 310 -12.58 4.15 16.32
N LEU A 311 -12.48 4.19 15.00
CA LEU A 311 -12.37 5.44 14.29
C LEU A 311 -13.76 6.01 14.07
N VAL A 312 -14.07 7.18 14.64
CA VAL A 312 -15.35 7.88 14.48
C VAL A 312 -15.19 9.01 13.47
N SER A 313 -16.04 9.11 12.46
CA SER A 313 -16.07 10.26 11.54
C SER A 313 -17.26 11.15 11.82
N VAL A 314 -17.08 12.45 11.66
CA VAL A 314 -18.11 13.47 11.80
C VAL A 314 -18.15 14.22 10.48
N LEU A 315 -19.24 14.03 9.73
CA LEU A 315 -19.47 14.72 8.47
C LEU A 315 -20.41 15.90 8.71
N LEU A 316 -19.91 17.10 8.43
CA LEU A 316 -20.64 18.35 8.53
C LEU A 316 -21.23 18.71 7.16
N TYR A 317 -22.51 19.07 7.16
CA TYR A 317 -23.21 19.50 5.96
C TYR A 317 -23.48 21.00 6.02
N ASP A 318 -23.27 21.66 4.88
CA ASP A 318 -23.59 23.08 4.71
C ASP A 318 -25.11 23.30 4.60
N ARG A 319 -25.51 24.58 4.48
CA ARG A 319 -26.91 24.98 4.31
C ARG A 319 -27.61 24.36 3.09
N PHE A 320 -26.85 23.92 2.08
CA PHE A 320 -27.33 23.29 0.86
C PHE A 320 -27.32 21.75 0.93
N ASN A 321 -27.13 21.16 2.12
CA ASN A 321 -26.95 19.72 2.32
C ASN A 321 -25.76 19.14 1.53
N LYS A 322 -24.74 19.94 1.24
CA LYS A 322 -23.49 19.42 0.68
C LYS A 322 -22.53 19.07 1.82
N PRO A 323 -21.87 17.90 1.77
CA PRO A 323 -20.81 17.58 2.71
C PRO A 323 -19.69 18.61 2.53
N ASN A 324 -19.39 19.36 3.59
CA ASN A 324 -18.40 20.43 3.55
C ASN A 324 -17.13 20.08 4.34
N ARG A 325 -17.26 19.25 5.39
CA ARG A 325 -16.12 18.89 6.21
C ARG A 325 -16.28 17.51 6.82
N LEU A 326 -15.22 16.72 6.77
CA LEU A 326 -15.15 15.40 7.38
C LEU A 326 -14.06 15.41 8.44
N ILE A 327 -14.40 15.02 9.66
CA ILE A 327 -13.54 15.09 10.83
C ILE A 327 -13.44 13.70 11.43
N TYR A 328 -12.26 13.25 11.82
CA TYR A 328 -12.09 11.94 12.44
C TYR A 328 -11.61 12.02 13.88
N HIS A 329 -12.07 11.07 14.68
CA HIS A 329 -11.66 10.87 16.07
C HIS A 329 -11.31 9.40 16.30
N ASP A 330 -10.14 9.14 16.88
CA ASP A 330 -9.79 7.81 17.39
C ASP A 330 -10.39 7.68 18.81
N VAL A 331 -11.29 6.73 19.00
CA VAL A 331 -12.04 6.48 20.23
C VAL A 331 -11.64 5.11 20.78
N PHE A 332 -11.32 5.02 22.06
CA PHE A 332 -11.10 3.73 22.72
C PHE A 332 -12.35 3.35 23.52
N PHE A 333 -12.83 2.13 23.32
CA PHE A 333 -13.95 1.53 24.05
C PHE A 333 -13.46 0.72 25.24
#